data_AF-A0A317ZWS8-F1
#
_entry.id   AF-A0A317ZWS8-F1
#
_cell.length_a   1.000
_cell.length_b   1.000
_cell.length_c   1.000
_cell.angle_alpha   90.00
_cell.angle_beta   90.00
_cell.angle_gamma   90.00
#
_symmetry.space_group_name_H-M   'P 1'
#
loop_
_entity.id
_entity.type
_entity.pdbx_description
1 polymer ?
#
loop_
_entity_poly.entity_id
_entity_poly.type
_entity_poly.pdbx_seq_one_letter_code
_entity_poly.pdbx_strand_id
1 'polypeptide(L)'
;MTKFTIPLHTQGKAIQPYIFKGEIDGVDVKLIVGFYSPLPSENEEENDKQQARHNTRDAGWTIVCNDRIVVFKDKTELTGWGSDYARYHTQFIAISGIVYFKSKYPEKLPITTTKRGVDISSPLFLKVRKHMVEGTKLFIDYTNKWKGQELISESNNRLSKSEVASPLKVIEEFSAVPDKWTKVRNRSSESKFKPTLPVPKNVESNKRISFQKPQEKVEIVCEYLNLESDATPNQIGESCFDFVYMEATK
;
A
#
# COMPACT_ATOMS: atom_id res chain seq x y z
N MET A 1 -12.89 10.04 -5.60
CA MET A 1 -13.12 9.41 -4.29
C MET A 1 -12.28 8.14 -4.27
N THR A 2 -11.41 7.94 -3.27
CA THR A 2 -10.55 6.75 -3.19
C THR A 2 -11.41 5.49 -3.27
N LYS A 3 -11.16 4.64 -4.26
CA LYS A 3 -11.83 3.35 -4.41
C LYS A 3 -10.90 2.27 -3.88
N PHE A 4 -11.42 1.31 -3.14
CA PHE A 4 -10.65 0.18 -2.66
C PHE A 4 -10.90 -1.04 -3.55
N THR A 5 -9.87 -1.84 -3.73
CA THR A 5 -10.00 -3.15 -4.35
C THR A 5 -10.66 -4.10 -3.33
N ILE A 6 -11.86 -4.59 -3.65
CA ILE A 6 -12.61 -5.58 -2.89
C ILE A 6 -12.56 -6.92 -3.63
N PRO A 7 -11.99 -7.97 -3.04
CA PRO A 7 -12.19 -9.30 -3.59
C PRO A 7 -13.58 -9.83 -3.21
N LEU A 8 -14.48 -9.94 -4.20
CA LEU A 8 -15.85 -10.46 -4.01
C LEU A 8 -15.92 -11.93 -3.57
N HIS A 9 -14.87 -12.73 -3.75
CA HIS A 9 -14.92 -14.14 -3.36
C HIS A 9 -13.51 -14.64 -3.07
N THR A 10 -13.26 -15.08 -1.83
CA THR A 10 -11.94 -15.57 -1.42
C THR A 10 -12.01 -16.98 -0.87
N GLN A 11 -11.89 -17.95 -1.77
CA GLN A 11 -11.26 -19.22 -1.47
C GLN A 11 -9.73 -19.00 -1.26
N GLY A 12 -9.34 -18.10 -0.34
CA GLY A 12 -7.95 -17.88 0.07
C GLY A 12 -6.96 -17.31 -0.95
N LYS A 13 -7.40 -16.87 -2.14
CA LYS A 13 -6.49 -16.43 -3.24
C LYS A 13 -6.34 -14.93 -3.45
N ALA A 14 -7.23 -14.10 -2.89
CA ALA A 14 -7.27 -12.67 -3.17
C ALA A 14 -6.81 -11.82 -1.98
N ILE A 15 -6.29 -10.64 -2.29
CA ILE A 15 -5.70 -9.71 -1.32
C ILE A 15 -6.83 -8.93 -0.65
N GLN A 16 -7.05 -9.21 0.63
CA GLN A 16 -8.12 -8.61 1.42
C GLN A 16 -7.62 -7.38 2.19
N PRO A 17 -8.49 -6.40 2.50
CA PRO A 17 -8.12 -5.22 3.27
C PRO A 17 -7.97 -5.53 4.77
N TYR A 18 -7.23 -4.70 5.49
CA TYR A 18 -7.32 -4.62 6.94
C TYR A 18 -8.46 -3.69 7.33
N ILE A 19 -9.35 -4.11 8.24
CA ILE A 19 -10.50 -3.32 8.68
C ILE A 19 -10.55 -3.26 10.20
N PHE A 20 -10.86 -2.09 10.74
CA PHE A 20 -11.18 -1.90 12.15
C PHE A 20 -12.51 -1.17 12.28
N LYS A 21 -13.34 -1.60 13.24
CA LYS A 21 -14.56 -0.88 13.61
C LYS A 21 -14.78 -0.91 15.12
N GLY A 22 -15.39 0.15 15.64
CA GLY A 22 -15.90 0.15 17.00
C GLY A 22 -16.44 1.48 17.43
N GLU A 23 -17.06 1.49 18.60
CA GLU A 23 -17.54 2.70 19.26
C GLU A 23 -16.61 3.06 20.42
N ILE A 24 -16.08 4.28 20.40
CA ILE A 24 -15.15 4.79 21.41
C ILE A 24 -15.69 6.12 21.93
N ASP A 25 -16.07 6.16 23.21
CA ASP A 25 -16.57 7.35 23.91
C ASP A 25 -17.76 8.05 23.22
N GLY A 26 -18.57 7.31 22.46
CA GLY A 26 -19.71 7.83 21.70
C GLY A 26 -19.36 8.29 20.27
N VAL A 27 -18.18 7.92 19.77
CA VAL A 27 -17.77 8.09 18.37
C VAL A 27 -17.70 6.73 17.70
N ASP A 28 -18.49 6.54 16.63
CA ASP A 28 -18.38 5.41 15.72
C ASP A 28 -17.12 5.59 14.87
N VAL A 29 -16.25 4.59 14.91
CA VAL A 29 -15.00 4.56 14.15
C VAL A 29 -15.05 3.41 13.17
N LYS A 30 -14.76 3.72 11.90
CA LYS A 30 -14.54 2.72 10.86
C LYS A 30 -13.25 3.04 10.12
N LEU A 31 -12.39 2.05 9.97
CA LEU A 31 -11.08 2.19 9.34
C LEU A 31 -10.87 1.05 8.36
N ILE A 32 -10.34 1.36 7.18
CA ILE A 32 -9.95 0.38 6.18
C ILE A 32 -8.65 0.81 5.50
N VAL A 33 -7.76 -0.15 5.23
CA VAL A 33 -6.52 0.04 4.46
C VAL A 33 -6.25 -1.18 3.59
N GLY A 34 -5.69 -0.93 2.42
CA GLY A 34 -5.33 -1.94 1.44
C GLY A 34 -4.78 -1.33 0.16
N PHE A 35 -4.77 -2.13 -0.90
CA PHE A 35 -4.34 -1.65 -2.22
C PHE A 35 -5.51 -1.04 -3.01
N TYR A 36 -5.30 0.17 -3.52
CA TYR A 36 -6.25 0.82 -4.45
C TYR A 36 -5.85 0.69 -5.91
N SER A 37 -4.61 0.26 -6.17
CA SER A 37 -4.02 0.06 -7.49
C SER A 37 -3.16 -1.20 -7.50
N PRO A 38 -2.76 -1.69 -8.69
CA PRO A 38 -1.63 -2.62 -8.83
C PRO A 38 -0.37 -2.07 -8.15
N LEU A 39 0.54 -2.98 -7.78
CA LEU A 39 1.90 -2.62 -7.39
C LEU A 39 2.62 -2.03 -8.62
N PRO A 40 3.40 -0.94 -8.44
CA PRO A 40 4.17 -0.36 -9.53
C PRO A 40 5.24 -1.34 -10.01
N SER A 41 5.51 -1.35 -11.31
CA SER A 41 6.71 -2.00 -11.88
C SER A 41 7.98 -1.25 -11.50
N GLU A 42 9.15 -1.88 -11.65
CA GLU A 42 10.43 -1.24 -11.32
C GLU A 42 10.65 0.04 -12.14
N ASN A 43 10.30 0.03 -13.43
CA ASN A 43 10.39 1.20 -14.31
C ASN A 43 9.43 2.32 -13.87
N GLU A 44 8.19 1.99 -13.47
CA GLU A 44 7.25 2.98 -12.93
C GLU A 44 7.75 3.57 -11.62
N GLU A 45 8.33 2.76 -10.74
CA GLU A 45 8.94 3.24 -9.49
C GLU A 45 10.10 4.21 -9.75
N GLU A 46 10.95 3.94 -10.75
CA GLU A 46 12.05 4.81 -11.14
C GLU A 46 11.57 6.11 -11.77
N ASN A 47 10.60 6.04 -12.68
CA ASN A 47 9.99 7.21 -13.30
C ASN A 47 9.30 8.10 -12.26
N ASP A 48 8.56 7.52 -11.31
CA ASP A 48 7.89 8.25 -10.24
C ASP A 48 8.87 8.91 -9.25
N LYS A 49 10.07 8.34 -9.06
CA LYS A 49 11.14 8.98 -8.27
C LYS A 49 11.64 10.25 -8.96
N GLN A 50 11.78 10.22 -10.28
CA GLN A 50 12.29 11.35 -11.07
C GLN A 50 11.23 12.43 -11.28
N GLN A 51 9.96 12.04 -11.47
CA GLN A 51 8.85 12.94 -11.75
C GLN A 51 8.00 13.20 -10.50
N ALA A 52 8.61 13.64 -9.40
CA ALA A 52 8.02 13.82 -8.06
C ALA A 52 6.74 14.70 -7.94
N ARG A 53 6.02 15.00 -9.03
CA ARG A 53 4.90 15.92 -9.11
C ARG A 53 3.60 15.41 -9.72
N HIS A 54 3.46 14.24 -10.36
CA HIS A 54 2.20 13.99 -11.08
C HIS A 54 1.37 12.70 -10.88
N ASN A 55 1.84 11.58 -10.30
CA ASN A 55 0.99 10.38 -10.20
C ASN A 55 0.92 9.63 -8.85
N THR A 56 1.38 10.19 -7.73
CA THR A 56 1.12 9.64 -6.35
C THR A 56 -0.31 9.87 -5.84
N ARG A 57 -1.29 9.79 -6.74
CA ARG A 57 -2.55 10.51 -6.60
C ARG A 57 -3.48 9.98 -5.52
N ASP A 58 -3.43 8.73 -5.08
CA ASP A 58 -4.38 8.20 -4.08
C ASP A 58 -3.73 7.48 -2.88
N ALA A 59 -2.41 7.44 -2.81
CA ALA A 59 -1.67 6.79 -1.72
C ALA A 59 -1.71 7.58 -0.40
N GLY A 60 -1.64 6.86 0.71
CA GLY A 60 -1.65 7.43 2.06
C GLY A 60 -3.01 7.40 2.74
N TRP A 61 -3.14 8.13 3.84
CA TRP A 61 -4.32 8.10 4.71
C TRP A 61 -5.24 9.30 4.51
N THR A 62 -6.53 9.04 4.39
CA THR A 62 -7.59 10.06 4.43
C THR A 62 -8.36 9.93 5.73
N ILE A 63 -8.60 11.05 6.42
CA ILE A 63 -9.38 11.08 7.67
C ILE A 63 -10.63 11.90 7.43
N VAL A 64 -11.78 11.30 7.74
CA VAL A 64 -13.10 11.87 7.60
C VAL A 64 -13.73 11.99 9.00
N CYS A 65 -14.15 13.19 9.38
CA CYS A 65 -14.89 13.46 10.60
C CYS A 65 -16.31 13.91 10.22
N ASN A 66 -17.32 13.12 10.57
CA ASN A 66 -18.68 13.17 10.02
C ASN A 66 -18.63 13.21 8.48
N ASP A 67 -19.00 14.35 7.87
CA ASP A 67 -19.04 14.52 6.42
C ASP A 67 -17.87 15.34 5.88
N ARG A 68 -16.84 15.62 6.70
CA ARG A 68 -15.70 16.46 6.33
C ARG A 68 -14.41 15.67 6.24
N ILE A 69 -13.74 15.76 5.09
CA ILE A 69 -12.35 15.33 4.94
C ILE A 69 -11.45 16.36 5.65
N VAL A 70 -10.77 15.93 6.72
CA VAL A 70 -9.90 16.80 7.53
C VAL A 70 -8.42 16.54 7.26
N VAL A 71 -8.08 15.37 6.75
CA VAL A 71 -6.75 14.99 6.28
C VAL A 71 -6.95 14.21 4.98
N PHE A 72 -6.17 14.53 3.94
CA PHE A 72 -6.33 13.94 2.63
C PHE A 72 -5.02 13.33 2.14
N LYS A 73 -5.02 12.00 1.96
CA LYS A 73 -3.90 11.24 1.36
C LYS A 73 -2.55 11.55 1.98
N ASP A 74 -2.56 11.71 3.30
CA ASP A 74 -1.38 12.02 4.08
C ASP A 74 -0.41 10.82 4.09
N LYS A 75 0.87 11.16 3.89
CA LYS A 75 1.99 10.21 3.80
C LYS A 75 3.07 10.56 4.82
N THR A 76 2.69 11.30 5.86
CA THR A 76 3.62 11.87 6.84
C THR A 76 3.52 11.14 8.17
N GLU A 77 4.35 11.55 9.12
CA GLU A 77 4.34 11.06 10.49
C GLU A 77 2.98 11.24 11.17
N LEU A 78 2.15 12.19 10.72
CA LEU A 78 0.79 12.38 11.24
C LEU A 78 0.00 11.06 11.23
N THR A 79 0.08 10.33 10.11
CA THR A 79 -0.69 9.09 9.88
C THR A 79 0.14 7.82 10.04
N GLY A 80 1.36 7.94 10.57
CA GLY A 80 2.20 6.79 10.94
C GLY A 80 3.31 6.44 9.96
N TRP A 81 3.46 7.19 8.87
CA TRP A 81 4.59 7.00 7.95
C TRP A 81 5.87 7.58 8.56
N GLY A 82 6.97 6.84 8.45
CA GLY A 82 8.31 7.29 8.87
C GLY A 82 8.60 7.22 10.36
N SER A 83 7.65 7.55 11.24
CA SER A 83 7.85 7.55 12.69
C SER A 83 7.64 6.19 13.35
N ASP A 84 6.58 5.45 12.99
CA ASP A 84 6.26 4.16 13.64
C ASP A 84 6.72 2.93 12.85
N TYR A 85 6.98 3.07 11.54
CA TYR A 85 7.41 1.93 10.72
C TYR A 85 8.36 2.29 9.58
N ALA A 86 7.85 2.53 8.37
CA ALA A 86 8.67 2.87 7.21
C ALA A 86 8.31 4.26 6.70
N ARG A 87 9.33 5.02 6.26
CA ARG A 87 9.11 6.26 5.52
C ARG A 87 8.39 5.96 4.22
N TYR A 88 7.54 6.87 3.78
CA TYR A 88 6.89 6.74 2.48
C TYR A 88 7.93 6.70 1.35
N HIS A 89 7.72 5.80 0.40
CA HIS A 89 8.55 5.59 -0.78
C HIS A 89 7.63 5.23 -1.96
N THR A 90 8.04 5.50 -3.20
CA THR A 90 7.23 5.26 -4.41
C THR A 90 6.78 3.81 -4.56
N GLN A 91 7.58 2.84 -4.11
CA GLN A 91 7.15 1.42 -4.02
C GLN A 91 5.83 1.21 -3.25
N PHE A 92 5.49 2.10 -2.31
CA PHE A 92 4.26 2.02 -1.50
C PHE A 92 3.10 2.83 -2.08
N ILE A 93 3.21 3.31 -3.32
CA ILE A 93 2.21 4.15 -4.00
C ILE A 93 0.86 3.47 -4.12
N ALA A 94 0.79 2.13 -4.08
CA ALA A 94 -0.47 1.39 -4.16
C ALA A 94 -1.26 1.34 -2.85
N ILE A 95 -0.66 1.73 -1.71
CA ILE A 95 -1.26 1.63 -0.38
C ILE A 95 -2.10 2.87 -0.09
N SER A 96 -3.39 2.68 0.16
CA SER A 96 -4.29 3.74 0.62
C SER A 96 -5.08 3.31 1.84
N GLY A 97 -5.44 4.26 2.70
CA GLY A 97 -6.23 4.02 3.89
C GLY A 97 -7.23 5.13 4.11
N ILE A 98 -8.38 4.80 4.71
CA ILE A 98 -9.37 5.79 5.14
C ILE A 98 -9.89 5.47 6.54
N VAL A 99 -10.08 6.53 7.32
CA VAL A 99 -10.71 6.48 8.64
C VAL A 99 -11.93 7.38 8.65
N TYR A 100 -13.03 6.87 9.16
CA TYR A 100 -14.25 7.59 9.43
C TYR A 100 -14.45 7.69 10.93
N PHE A 101 -14.59 8.91 11.43
CA PHE A 101 -15.06 9.23 12.77
C PHE A 101 -16.46 9.83 12.65
N LYS A 102 -17.46 9.18 13.23
CA LYS A 102 -18.85 9.66 13.17
C LYS A 102 -19.42 9.82 14.58
N SER A 103 -19.98 10.98 14.89
CA SER A 103 -20.55 11.28 16.19
C SER A 103 -21.70 12.27 16.07
N LYS A 104 -22.71 12.11 16.94
CA LYS A 104 -23.75 13.13 17.16
C LYS A 104 -23.25 14.33 17.97
N TYR A 105 -22.13 14.15 18.66
CA TYR A 105 -21.46 15.10 19.54
C TYR A 105 -20.17 15.57 18.87
N PRO A 106 -20.17 16.71 18.15
CA PRO A 106 -19.02 17.18 17.38
C PRO A 106 -17.77 17.44 18.21
N GLU A 107 -17.94 17.81 19.49
CA GLU A 107 -16.87 18.05 20.47
C GLU A 107 -16.06 16.79 20.81
N LYS A 108 -16.59 15.61 20.52
CA LYS A 108 -15.90 14.33 20.71
C LYS A 108 -15.06 13.90 19.51
N LEU A 109 -15.23 14.56 18.36
CA LEU A 109 -14.48 14.23 17.16
C LEU A 109 -13.03 14.72 17.32
N PRO A 110 -12.05 13.98 16.76
CA PRO A 110 -10.64 14.38 16.84
C PRO A 110 -10.32 15.45 15.79
N ILE A 111 -11.04 16.56 15.77
CA ILE A 111 -10.90 17.63 14.77
C ILE A 111 -10.37 18.90 15.43
N THR A 112 -9.48 19.61 14.75
CA THR A 112 -9.00 20.91 15.24
C THR A 112 -10.11 21.96 15.22
N THR A 113 -9.94 23.03 16.00
CA THR A 113 -10.86 24.19 16.03
C THR A 113 -11.03 24.85 14.65
N THR A 114 -9.97 24.83 13.82
CA THR A 114 -10.01 25.33 12.44
C THR A 114 -10.79 24.43 11.48
N LYS A 115 -11.16 23.22 11.89
CA LYS A 115 -11.84 22.19 11.08
C LYS A 115 -11.07 21.79 9.82
N ARG A 116 -9.76 22.04 9.79
CA ARG A 116 -8.84 21.77 8.67
C ARG A 116 -7.76 20.75 9.01
N GLY A 117 -7.89 20.06 10.15
CA GLY A 117 -6.93 19.08 10.59
C GLY A 117 -7.51 18.15 11.65
N VAL A 118 -6.72 17.13 11.98
CA VAL A 118 -6.99 16.22 13.08
C VAL A 118 -6.30 16.74 14.35
N ASP A 119 -6.96 16.64 15.49
CA ASP A 119 -6.32 16.93 16.77
C ASP A 119 -5.39 15.76 17.15
N ILE A 120 -4.08 15.99 17.04
CA ILE A 120 -3.04 15.00 17.34
C ILE A 120 -2.94 14.64 18.83
N SER A 121 -3.47 15.50 19.71
CA SER A 121 -3.49 15.27 21.15
C SER A 121 -4.70 14.43 21.58
N SER A 122 -5.68 14.24 20.69
CA SER A 122 -6.89 13.49 20.97
C SER A 122 -6.59 12.03 21.33
N PRO A 123 -6.99 11.55 22.52
CA PRO A 123 -6.81 10.14 22.91
C PRO A 123 -7.49 9.18 21.93
N LEU A 124 -8.64 9.58 21.37
CA LEU A 124 -9.35 8.85 20.33
C LEU A 124 -8.48 8.68 19.07
N PHE A 125 -7.91 9.79 18.57
CA PHE A 125 -7.04 9.73 17.39
C PHE A 125 -5.80 8.87 17.65
N LEU A 126 -5.09 9.07 18.77
CA LEU A 126 -3.91 8.29 19.12
C LEU A 126 -4.20 6.79 19.22
N LYS A 127 -5.38 6.43 19.72
CA LYS A 127 -5.84 5.04 19.81
C LYS A 127 -6.11 4.45 18.43
N VAL A 128 -6.81 5.18 17.55
CA VAL A 128 -7.13 4.72 16.18
C VAL A 128 -5.89 4.71 15.29
N ARG A 129 -4.96 5.65 15.47
CA ARG A 129 -3.67 5.72 14.77
C ARG A 129 -2.85 4.44 14.94
N LYS A 130 -2.93 3.77 16.10
CA LYS A 130 -2.28 2.46 16.29
C LYS A 130 -2.81 1.40 15.31
N HIS A 131 -4.12 1.42 15.02
CA HIS A 131 -4.72 0.52 14.02
C HIS A 131 -4.40 0.94 12.58
N MET A 132 -4.25 2.24 12.33
CA MET A 132 -3.76 2.73 11.03
C MET A 132 -2.35 2.19 10.75
N VAL A 133 -1.45 2.30 11.73
CA VAL A 133 -0.08 1.78 11.65
C VAL A 133 -0.07 0.26 11.50
N GLU A 134 -0.85 -0.46 12.31
CA GLU A 134 -0.94 -1.93 12.23
C GLU A 134 -1.37 -2.39 10.82
N GLY A 135 -2.40 -1.76 10.25
CA GLY A 135 -2.87 -2.10 8.92
C GLY A 135 -1.84 -1.72 7.84
N THR A 136 -1.25 -0.53 7.91
CA THR A 136 -0.24 -0.06 6.94
C THR A 136 0.98 -0.98 6.89
N LYS A 137 1.46 -1.42 8.06
CA LYS A 137 2.59 -2.36 8.17
C LYS A 137 2.34 -3.65 7.40
N LEU A 138 1.12 -4.20 7.45
CA LEU A 138 0.76 -5.42 6.74
C LEU A 138 0.99 -5.29 5.22
N PHE A 139 0.60 -4.16 4.63
CA PHE A 139 0.72 -3.93 3.19
C PHE A 139 2.14 -3.52 2.77
N ILE A 140 2.89 -2.83 3.64
CA ILE A 140 4.33 -2.60 3.40
C ILE A 140 5.09 -3.93 3.39
N ASP A 141 4.83 -4.79 4.38
CA ASP A 141 5.47 -6.11 4.46
C ASP A 141 5.11 -7.00 3.28
N TYR A 142 3.88 -6.88 2.78
CA TYR A 142 3.48 -7.50 1.53
C TYR A 142 4.31 -6.95 0.37
N THR A 143 4.26 -5.65 0.08
CA THR A 143 4.99 -5.04 -1.04
C THR A 143 6.48 -5.41 -1.02
N ASN A 144 7.12 -5.44 0.15
CA ASN A 144 8.52 -5.83 0.28
C ASN A 144 8.82 -7.28 -0.10
N LYS A 145 7.87 -8.20 0.04
CA LYS A 145 8.04 -9.61 -0.35
C LYS A 145 7.81 -9.84 -1.84
N TRP A 146 7.02 -8.98 -2.48
CA TRP A 146 6.62 -9.11 -3.89
C TRP A 146 7.44 -8.18 -4.79
N LYS A 147 8.78 -8.20 -4.62
CA LYS A 147 9.73 -7.40 -5.42
C LYS A 147 10.30 -8.20 -6.59
N GLY A 148 10.60 -7.54 -7.69
CA GLY A 148 11.01 -8.19 -8.93
C GLY A 148 9.84 -8.36 -9.90
N GLN A 149 10.12 -8.20 -11.19
CA GLN A 149 9.11 -8.10 -12.25
C GLN A 149 8.12 -9.28 -12.26
N GLU A 150 8.60 -10.51 -12.09
CA GLU A 150 7.76 -11.72 -12.05
C GLU A 150 6.82 -11.72 -10.85
N LEU A 151 7.33 -11.41 -9.65
CA LEU A 151 6.53 -11.39 -8.43
C LEU A 151 5.51 -10.24 -8.45
N ILE A 152 5.90 -9.06 -8.95
CA ILE A 152 4.97 -7.93 -9.15
C ILE A 152 3.84 -8.36 -10.08
N SER A 153 4.16 -9.04 -11.19
CA SER A 153 3.18 -9.53 -12.16
C SER A 153 2.23 -10.56 -11.54
N GLU A 154 2.73 -11.51 -10.75
CA GLU A 154 1.89 -12.48 -10.04
C GLU A 154 0.97 -11.78 -9.02
N SER A 155 1.50 -10.85 -8.22
CA SER A 155 0.71 -10.06 -7.27
C SER A 155 -0.38 -9.26 -7.98
N ASN A 156 -0.04 -8.60 -9.09
CA ASN A 156 -0.98 -7.79 -9.86
C ASN A 156 -2.07 -8.65 -10.51
N ASN A 157 -1.77 -9.90 -10.92
CA ASN A 157 -2.78 -10.86 -11.35
C ASN A 157 -3.79 -11.22 -10.24
N ARG A 158 -3.35 -11.22 -8.97
CA ARG A 158 -4.25 -11.43 -7.82
C ARG A 158 -5.11 -10.20 -7.55
N LEU A 159 -4.57 -9.00 -7.72
CA LEU A 159 -5.31 -7.74 -7.57
C LEU A 159 -6.36 -7.56 -8.67
N SER A 160 -6.03 -7.85 -9.93
CA SER A 160 -6.95 -7.69 -11.07
C SER A 160 -8.16 -8.61 -11.03
N LYS A 161 -8.07 -9.72 -10.30
CA LYS A 161 -9.18 -10.66 -10.04
C LYS A 161 -10.15 -10.19 -8.95
N SER A 162 -9.94 -9.00 -8.40
CA SER A 162 -10.77 -8.39 -7.37
C SER A 162 -11.62 -7.28 -7.98
N GLU A 163 -12.83 -7.08 -7.46
CA GLU A 163 -13.68 -5.96 -7.87
C GLU A 163 -13.24 -4.67 -7.19
N VAL A 164 -13.76 -3.54 -7.66
CA VAL A 164 -13.50 -2.24 -7.06
C VAL A 164 -14.80 -1.72 -6.46
N ALA A 165 -14.80 -1.37 -5.18
CA ALA A 165 -15.94 -0.66 -4.60
C ALA A 165 -15.54 0.35 -3.52
N SER A 166 -16.56 1.06 -3.00
CA SER A 166 -16.33 2.14 -2.05
C SER A 166 -15.89 1.60 -0.69
N PRO A 167 -15.06 2.34 0.06
CA PRO A 167 -14.57 1.92 1.38
C PRO A 167 -15.69 1.47 2.33
N LEU A 168 -16.79 2.24 2.39
CA LEU A 168 -17.93 1.93 3.26
C LEU A 168 -18.65 0.64 2.86
N LYS A 169 -18.82 0.41 1.54
CA LYS A 169 -19.42 -0.83 1.04
C LYS A 169 -18.58 -2.06 1.44
N VAL A 170 -17.24 -1.96 1.36
CA VAL A 170 -16.35 -3.05 1.82
C VAL A 170 -16.56 -3.34 3.29
N ILE A 171 -16.60 -2.29 4.11
CA ILE A 171 -16.74 -2.42 5.57
C ILE A 171 -18.08 -3.09 5.91
N GLU A 172 -19.15 -2.75 5.19
CA GLU A 172 -20.47 -3.35 5.34
C GLU A 172 -20.48 -4.84 4.95
N GLU A 173 -19.95 -5.18 3.77
CA GLU A 173 -19.85 -6.57 3.30
C GLU A 173 -19.05 -7.45 4.27
N PHE A 174 -17.89 -6.98 4.74
CA PHE A 174 -17.10 -7.72 5.72
C PHE A 174 -17.75 -7.79 7.10
N SER A 175 -18.54 -6.78 7.46
CA SER A 175 -19.30 -6.79 8.72
C SER A 175 -20.40 -7.85 8.74
N ALA A 176 -20.87 -8.30 7.58
CA ALA A 176 -21.84 -9.39 7.45
C ALA A 176 -21.21 -10.79 7.64
N VAL A 177 -19.88 -10.90 7.85
CA VAL A 177 -19.17 -12.17 8.07
C VAL A 177 -18.43 -12.15 9.43
N PRO A 178 -19.14 -12.30 10.57
CA PRO A 178 -18.60 -12.04 11.92
C PRO A 178 -17.45 -12.97 12.32
N ASP A 179 -17.46 -14.21 11.84
CA ASP A 179 -16.52 -15.27 12.27
C ASP A 179 -15.05 -14.98 11.94
N LYS A 180 -14.80 -14.02 11.05
CA LYS A 180 -13.45 -13.60 10.67
C LYS A 180 -12.92 -12.40 11.47
N TRP A 181 -13.73 -11.84 12.37
CA TRP A 181 -13.36 -10.68 13.17
C TRP A 181 -12.75 -11.10 14.51
N THR A 182 -11.69 -10.41 14.92
CA THR A 182 -11.10 -10.55 16.24
C THR A 182 -11.52 -9.38 17.11
N LYS A 183 -12.07 -9.65 18.30
CA LYS A 183 -12.34 -8.62 19.30
C LYS A 183 -11.03 -8.03 19.82
N VAL A 184 -10.98 -6.71 20.01
CA VAL A 184 -9.82 -6.08 20.62
C VAL A 184 -9.81 -6.40 22.11
N ARG A 185 -8.67 -6.88 22.62
CA ARG A 185 -8.54 -7.30 24.03
C ARG A 185 -8.97 -6.20 24.98
N ASN A 186 -9.79 -6.55 25.97
CA ASN A 186 -10.34 -5.65 26.99
C ASN A 186 -11.21 -4.50 26.45
N ARG A 187 -11.75 -4.63 25.22
CA ARG A 187 -12.60 -3.61 24.59
C ARG A 187 -13.76 -4.27 23.86
N SER A 188 -14.92 -4.29 24.49
CA SER A 188 -16.09 -5.03 24.03
C SER A 188 -16.72 -4.48 22.74
N SER A 189 -16.59 -3.17 22.50
CA SER A 189 -17.15 -2.47 21.33
C SER A 189 -16.19 -2.37 20.15
N GLU A 190 -14.98 -2.95 20.24
CA GLU A 190 -13.94 -2.83 19.21
C GLU A 190 -13.61 -4.17 18.58
N SER A 191 -13.56 -4.19 17.26
CA SER A 191 -13.25 -5.39 16.47
C SER A 191 -12.39 -5.04 15.26
N LYS A 192 -11.53 -5.97 14.88
CA LYS A 192 -10.73 -5.85 13.67
C LYS A 192 -10.78 -7.11 12.83
N PHE A 193 -10.77 -6.93 11.52
CA PHE A 193 -10.50 -7.97 10.54
C PHE A 193 -9.07 -7.79 10.07
N LYS A 194 -8.21 -8.76 10.42
CA LYS A 194 -6.81 -8.79 10.01
C LYS A 194 -6.61 -9.94 9.01
N PRO A 195 -6.39 -9.65 7.72
CA PRO A 195 -6.26 -10.69 6.73
C PRO A 195 -4.90 -11.38 6.82
N THR A 196 -4.86 -12.63 6.36
CA THR A 196 -3.60 -13.30 6.02
C THR A 196 -3.35 -13.06 4.53
N LEU A 197 -2.35 -12.24 4.21
CA LEU A 197 -2.02 -11.92 2.82
C LEU A 197 -1.16 -13.03 2.19
N PRO A 198 -1.31 -13.28 0.88
CA PRO A 198 -0.51 -14.29 0.20
C PRO A 198 0.97 -13.91 0.20
N VAL A 199 1.82 -14.93 0.22
CA VAL A 199 3.28 -14.80 0.11
C VAL A 199 3.74 -15.50 -1.17
N PRO A 200 4.81 -15.04 -1.83
CA PRO A 200 5.36 -15.68 -3.02
C PRO A 200 5.68 -17.15 -2.76
N LYS A 201 5.33 -18.02 -3.71
CA LYS A 201 5.76 -19.43 -3.71
C LYS A 201 7.07 -19.49 -4.47
N ASN A 202 8.15 -19.94 -3.83
CA ASN A 202 9.53 -19.88 -4.34
C ASN A 202 10.10 -18.46 -4.41
N VAL A 203 10.84 -18.09 -3.37
CA VAL A 203 11.98 -17.22 -3.59
C VAL A 203 13.08 -18.16 -4.08
N GLU A 204 13.15 -18.41 -5.39
CA GLU A 204 14.42 -18.89 -5.93
C GLU A 204 15.50 -17.94 -5.43
N SER A 205 16.64 -18.47 -4.99
CA SER A 205 17.69 -17.67 -4.37
C SER A 205 18.37 -16.81 -5.44
N ASN A 206 17.70 -15.74 -5.87
CA ASN A 206 18.22 -14.81 -6.85
C ASN A 206 19.38 -14.05 -6.20
N LYS A 207 20.52 -14.04 -6.88
CA LYS A 207 21.68 -13.24 -6.47
C LYS A 207 21.67 -11.96 -7.27
N ARG A 208 21.74 -10.83 -6.58
CA ARG A 208 21.91 -9.53 -7.23
C ARG A 208 23.34 -9.42 -7.76
N ILE A 209 23.47 -9.16 -9.06
CA ILE A 209 24.72 -8.79 -9.71
C ILE A 209 24.58 -7.32 -10.11
N SER A 210 25.58 -6.49 -9.80
CA SER A 210 25.54 -5.06 -10.12
C SER A 210 26.94 -4.55 -10.46
N PHE A 211 27.03 -3.67 -11.45
CA PHE A 211 28.28 -3.09 -11.92
C PHE A 211 28.18 -1.56 -11.99
N GLN A 212 29.31 -0.89 -11.85
CA GLN A 212 29.44 0.54 -12.15
C GLN A 212 30.46 0.71 -13.28
N LYS A 213 30.06 1.41 -14.34
CA LYS A 213 30.88 1.65 -15.53
C LYS A 213 30.71 3.09 -16.02
N PRO A 214 31.72 3.68 -16.68
CA PRO A 214 31.59 4.99 -17.33
C PRO A 214 30.47 5.00 -18.37
N GLN A 215 29.71 6.10 -18.45
CA GLN A 215 28.57 6.24 -19.35
C GLN A 215 28.92 5.94 -20.82
N GLU A 216 30.02 6.49 -21.33
CA GLU A 216 30.49 6.24 -22.70
C GLU A 216 30.67 4.74 -23.00
N LYS A 217 31.12 3.94 -22.01
CA LYS A 217 31.27 2.50 -22.18
C LYS A 217 29.94 1.77 -22.18
N VAL A 218 28.96 2.27 -21.42
CA VAL A 218 27.60 1.72 -21.38
C VAL A 218 26.90 1.95 -22.72
N GLU A 219 27.05 3.15 -23.29
CA GLU A 219 26.47 3.51 -24.59
C GLU A 219 27.02 2.62 -25.72
N ILE A 220 28.34 2.38 -25.77
CA ILE A 220 28.96 1.46 -26.75
C ILE A 220 28.41 0.03 -26.61
N VAL A 221 28.23 -0.46 -25.37
CA VAL A 221 27.68 -1.81 -25.12
C VAL A 221 26.20 -1.88 -25.50
N CYS A 222 25.44 -0.81 -25.27
CA CYS A 222 24.04 -0.71 -25.69
C CYS A 222 23.90 -0.89 -27.21
N GLU A 223 24.73 -0.17 -27.98
CA GLU A 223 24.77 -0.26 -29.44
C GLU A 223 25.21 -1.67 -29.89
N TYR A 224 26.24 -2.24 -29.27
CA TYR A 224 26.72 -3.59 -29.60
C TYR A 224 25.65 -4.67 -29.39
N LEU A 225 24.82 -4.53 -28.36
CA LEU A 225 23.70 -5.43 -28.06
C LEU A 225 22.46 -5.15 -28.92
N ASN A 226 22.50 -4.19 -29.83
CA ASN A 226 21.38 -3.74 -30.68
C ASN A 226 20.15 -3.32 -29.86
N LEU A 227 20.36 -2.66 -28.72
CA LEU A 227 19.29 -2.08 -27.93
C LEU A 227 19.00 -0.64 -28.38
N GLU A 228 17.78 -0.17 -28.14
CA GLU A 228 17.40 1.22 -28.38
C GLU A 228 18.27 2.18 -27.56
N SER A 229 18.53 3.38 -28.09
CA SER A 229 19.46 4.35 -27.49
C SER A 229 19.00 4.91 -26.14
N ASP A 230 17.72 4.75 -25.81
CA ASP A 230 17.12 5.12 -24.52
C ASP A 230 17.02 3.94 -23.54
N ALA A 231 17.60 2.78 -23.86
CA ALA A 231 17.61 1.62 -22.97
C ALA A 231 18.25 1.95 -21.62
N THR A 232 17.60 1.49 -20.55
CA THR A 232 18.07 1.75 -19.20
C THR A 232 19.30 0.90 -18.87
N PRO A 233 20.16 1.33 -17.92
CA PRO A 233 21.30 0.52 -17.47
C PRO A 233 20.92 -0.90 -17.00
N ASN A 234 19.69 -1.09 -16.47
CA ASN A 234 19.18 -2.41 -16.11
C ASN A 234 18.93 -3.28 -17.35
N GLN A 235 18.27 -2.75 -18.38
CA GLN A 235 18.01 -3.48 -19.63
C GLN A 235 19.30 -3.89 -20.34
N ILE A 236 20.28 -2.98 -20.37
CA ILE A 236 21.62 -3.26 -20.93
C ILE A 236 22.32 -4.35 -20.11
N GLY A 237 22.27 -4.27 -18.78
CA GLY A 237 22.87 -5.26 -17.88
C GLY A 237 22.25 -6.65 -18.00
N GLU A 238 20.93 -6.74 -18.12
CA GLU A 238 20.20 -8.01 -18.36
C GLU A 238 20.62 -8.63 -19.70
N SER A 239 20.62 -7.83 -20.77
CA SER A 239 21.05 -8.27 -22.10
C SER A 239 22.51 -8.74 -22.13
N CYS A 240 23.41 -8.09 -21.37
CA CYS A 240 24.79 -8.55 -21.21
C CYS A 240 24.87 -9.93 -20.55
N PHE A 241 24.08 -10.15 -19.50
CA PHE A 241 24.09 -11.42 -18.79
C PHE A 241 23.49 -12.52 -19.67
N ASP A 242 22.37 -12.26 -20.34
CA ASP A 242 21.72 -13.21 -21.23
C ASP A 242 22.65 -13.62 -22.38
N PHE A 243 23.37 -12.67 -22.97
CA PHE A 243 24.40 -12.95 -23.97
C PHE A 243 25.45 -13.94 -23.45
N VAL A 244 26.04 -13.67 -22.28
CA VAL A 244 27.06 -14.54 -21.68
C VAL A 244 26.48 -15.88 -21.24
N TYR A 245 25.26 -15.90 -20.72
CA TYR A 245 24.60 -17.12 -20.28
C TYR A 245 24.28 -18.05 -21.46
N MET A 246 23.81 -17.49 -22.59
CA MET A 246 23.63 -18.25 -23.82
C MET A 246 24.95 -18.85 -24.30
N GLU A 247 26.06 -18.11 -24.25
CA GLU A 247 27.38 -18.66 -24.60
C GLU A 247 27.84 -19.74 -23.62
N ALA A 248 27.57 -19.59 -22.32
CA ALA A 248 27.99 -20.52 -21.29
C ALA A 248 27.16 -21.83 -21.25
N THR A 249 25.98 -21.85 -21.87
CA THR A 249 25.05 -22.99 -21.90
C THR A 249 24.96 -23.69 -23.25
N LYS A 250 25.74 -23.23 -24.24
CA LYS A 250 26.03 -23.97 -25.47
C LYS A 250 26.97 -25.15 -25.21
#